data_AF-A0A494XC39-F1
#
_entry.id   AF-A0A494XC39-F1
#
_cell.length_a   1.000
_cell.length_b   1.000
_cell.length_c   1.000
_cell.angle_alpha   90.00
_cell.angle_beta   90.00
_cell.angle_gamma   90.00
#
_symmetry.space_group_name_H-M   'P 1'
#
loop_
_entity.id
_entity.type
_entity.pdbx_description
1 polymer ?
#
loop_
_entity_poly.entity_id
_entity_poly.type
_entity_poly.pdbx_seq_one_letter_code
_entity_poly.pdbx_strand_id
1 'polypeptide(L)'
;MPTLEAIETKIRRLQEQAEAMRAKKASATLDRIVALMKQSGISVADIEAYLGGKKRGARRSKKAASGKATVAAKYMDPKTGATWSGRGRAPSWIASAKNRDRFLVDGNAAMASVATGSKAKRPGNYRRGPQPAKYRDPESGATWSGRGPAPAWMANAKDRTKFLIEAGA
;
A
#
# COMPACT_ATOMS: atom_id res chain seq x y z
N MET A 1 -49.83 -36.76 -34.26
CA MET A 1 -48.57 -36.22 -33.68
C MET A 1 -48.78 -34.73 -33.46
N PRO A 2 -48.50 -34.17 -32.26
CA PRO A 2 -48.53 -32.72 -32.08
C PRO A 2 -47.53 -32.07 -33.03
N THR A 3 -47.95 -31.03 -33.75
CA THR A 3 -47.08 -30.28 -34.66
C THR A 3 -46.11 -29.41 -33.85
N LEU A 4 -44.95 -29.12 -34.42
CA LEU A 4 -43.91 -28.31 -33.77
C LEU A 4 -44.46 -26.94 -33.33
N GLU A 5 -45.24 -26.28 -34.19
CA GLU A 5 -45.89 -25.00 -33.88
C GLU A 5 -46.85 -25.07 -32.67
N ALA A 6 -47.59 -26.17 -32.53
CA ALA A 6 -48.49 -26.37 -31.40
C ALA A 6 -47.72 -26.54 -30.07
N ILE A 7 -46.50 -27.10 -30.12
CA ILE A 7 -45.62 -27.22 -28.95
C ILE A 7 -45.04 -25.85 -28.59
N GLU A 8 -44.56 -25.08 -29.57
CA GLU A 8 -43.97 -23.76 -29.35
C GLU A 8 -44.97 -22.74 -28.76
N THR A 9 -46.21 -22.71 -29.29
CA THR A 9 -47.27 -21.85 -28.75
C THR A 9 -47.60 -22.19 -27.30
N LYS A 10 -47.63 -23.48 -26.96
CA LYS A 10 -47.83 -23.93 -25.58
C LYS A 10 -46.67 -23.54 -24.67
N ILE A 11 -45.43 -23.62 -25.14
CA ILE A 11 -44.23 -23.16 -24.39
C ILE A 11 -44.34 -21.67 -24.09
N ARG A 12 -44.64 -20.81 -25.07
CA ARG A 12 -44.77 -19.37 -24.86
C ARG A 12 -45.84 -19.04 -23.82
N ARG A 13 -47.02 -19.65 -23.93
CA ARG A 13 -48.09 -19.46 -22.94
C ARG A 13 -47.67 -19.85 -21.53
N LEU A 14 -46.97 -20.96 -21.37
CA LEU A 14 -46.47 -21.40 -20.07
C LEU A 14 -45.37 -20.47 -19.54
N GLN A 15 -44.52 -19.93 -20.40
CA GLN A 15 -43.50 -18.95 -20.03
C GLN A 15 -44.13 -17.65 -19.52
N GLU A 16 -45.11 -17.10 -20.24
CA GLU A 16 -45.85 -15.90 -19.83
C GLU A 16 -46.52 -16.10 -18.47
N GLN A 17 -47.14 -17.26 -18.26
CA GLN A 17 -47.73 -17.62 -16.96
C GLN A 17 -46.67 -17.72 -15.86
N ALA A 18 -45.51 -18.32 -16.15
CA ALA A 18 -44.42 -18.42 -15.19
C ALA A 18 -43.88 -17.04 -14.81
N GLU A 19 -43.71 -16.14 -15.78
CA GLU A 19 -43.24 -14.78 -15.54
C GLU A 19 -44.26 -13.95 -14.77
N ALA A 20 -45.55 -14.05 -15.09
CA ALA A 20 -46.61 -13.41 -14.32
C ALA A 20 -46.59 -13.89 -12.85
N MET A 21 -46.38 -15.18 -12.61
CA MET A 21 -46.24 -15.72 -11.26
C MET A 21 -44.95 -15.26 -10.56
N ARG A 22 -43.83 -15.12 -11.28
CA ARG A 22 -42.59 -14.55 -10.72
C ARG A 22 -42.76 -13.07 -10.37
N ALA A 23 -43.40 -12.27 -11.21
CA ALA A 23 -43.63 -10.85 -10.95
C ALA A 23 -44.50 -10.63 -9.69
N LYS A 24 -45.55 -11.44 -9.51
CA LYS A 24 -46.37 -11.44 -8.29
C LYS A 24 -45.58 -11.85 -7.05
N LYS A 25 -44.74 -12.88 -7.15
CA LYS A 25 -43.86 -13.29 -6.04
C LYS A 25 -42.81 -12.23 -5.72
N ALA A 26 -42.24 -11.59 -6.74
CA ALA A 26 -41.23 -10.54 -6.58
C ALA A 26 -41.80 -9.31 -5.87
N SER A 27 -42.98 -8.83 -6.29
CA SER A 27 -43.68 -7.72 -5.62
C SER A 27 -44.02 -8.04 -4.16
N ALA A 28 -44.63 -9.21 -3.89
CA ALA A 28 -44.91 -9.63 -2.52
C ALA A 28 -43.64 -9.75 -1.64
N THR A 29 -42.53 -10.19 -2.24
CA THR A 29 -41.24 -10.25 -1.54
C THR A 29 -40.70 -8.86 -1.25
N LEU A 30 -40.79 -7.92 -2.20
CA LEU A 30 -40.41 -6.53 -2.01
C LEU A 30 -41.23 -5.87 -0.90
N ASP A 31 -42.55 -6.08 -0.87
CA ASP A 31 -43.42 -5.56 0.19
C ASP A 31 -42.98 -6.04 1.56
N ARG A 32 -42.64 -7.34 1.67
CA ARG A 32 -42.12 -7.91 2.93
C ARG A 32 -40.77 -7.31 3.33
N ILE A 33 -39.86 -7.12 2.37
CA ILE A 33 -38.56 -6.48 2.64
C ILE A 33 -38.77 -5.05 3.12
N VAL A 34 -39.61 -4.27 2.44
CA VAL A 34 -39.90 -2.88 2.81
C VAL A 34 -40.58 -2.80 4.18
N ALA A 35 -41.51 -3.70 4.48
CA ALA A 35 -42.12 -3.78 5.81
C ALA A 35 -41.08 -4.06 6.90
N LEU A 36 -40.18 -5.02 6.67
CA LEU A 36 -39.08 -5.33 7.58
C LEU A 36 -38.12 -4.15 7.73
N MET A 37 -37.78 -3.45 6.65
CA MET A 37 -36.95 -2.24 6.68
C MET A 37 -37.58 -1.15 7.55
N LYS A 38 -38.88 -0.90 7.40
CA LYS A 38 -39.61 0.08 8.21
C LYS A 38 -39.64 -0.30 9.69
N GLN A 39 -39.87 -1.57 10.01
CA GLN A 39 -39.91 -2.06 11.40
C GLN A 39 -38.55 -1.98 12.09
N SER A 40 -37.48 -2.27 11.35
CA SER A 40 -36.11 -2.28 11.88
C SER A 40 -35.41 -0.92 11.78
N GLY A 41 -36.03 0.07 11.15
CA GLY A 41 -35.42 1.38 10.90
C GLY A 41 -34.21 1.32 9.97
N ILE A 42 -34.10 0.28 9.14
CA ILE A 42 -32.97 0.06 8.23
C ILE A 42 -33.22 0.85 6.94
N SER A 43 -32.31 1.75 6.59
CA SER A 43 -32.33 2.47 5.33
C SER A 43 -31.69 1.65 4.20
N VAL A 44 -31.96 2.04 2.95
CA VAL A 44 -31.28 1.44 1.78
C VAL A 44 -29.76 1.60 1.89
N ALA A 45 -29.29 2.75 2.41
CA ALA A 45 -27.88 3.01 2.62
C ALA A 45 -27.24 2.04 3.62
N ASP A 46 -27.96 1.61 4.66
CA ASP A 46 -27.47 0.62 5.62
C ASP A 46 -27.32 -0.77 4.98
N ILE A 47 -28.27 -1.13 4.10
CA ILE A 47 -28.20 -2.38 3.32
C ILE A 47 -27.02 -2.33 2.33
N GLU A 48 -26.85 -1.22 1.61
CA GLU A 48 -25.73 -1.01 0.70
C GLU A 48 -24.39 -1.01 1.42
N ALA A 49 -24.29 -0.37 2.58
CA ALA A 49 -23.11 -0.39 3.42
C ALA A 49 -22.82 -1.79 3.97
N TYR A 50 -23.85 -2.55 4.35
CA TYR A 50 -23.72 -3.93 4.81
C TYR A 50 -23.26 -4.87 3.67
N LEU A 51 -23.82 -4.73 2.47
CA LEU A 51 -23.43 -5.48 1.28
C LEU A 51 -22.03 -5.09 0.78
N GLY A 52 -21.73 -3.80 0.71
CA GLY A 52 -20.44 -3.25 0.27
C GLY A 52 -19.31 -3.40 1.29
N GLY A 53 -19.64 -3.49 2.58
CA GLY A 53 -18.70 -3.71 3.69
C GLY A 53 -18.23 -5.17 3.82
N LYS A 54 -18.94 -6.11 3.19
CA LYS A 54 -18.58 -7.54 3.17
C LYS A 54 -17.58 -7.90 2.05
N LYS A 55 -16.78 -6.95 1.57
CA LYS A 55 -15.39 -7.28 1.17
C LYS A 55 -14.58 -7.61 2.44
N ARG A 56 -14.91 -8.74 3.06
CA ARG A 56 -14.17 -9.35 4.17
C ARG A 56 -12.81 -9.80 3.64
N GLY A 57 -11.84 -8.91 3.77
CA GLY A 57 -10.47 -9.13 3.31
C GLY A 57 -9.62 -7.87 3.21
N ALA A 58 -10.09 -6.71 3.68
CA ALA A 58 -9.20 -5.58 3.90
C ALA A 58 -9.66 -4.85 5.16
N ARG A 59 -9.14 -5.27 6.31
CA ARG A 59 -9.02 -4.36 7.46
C ARG A 59 -8.40 -3.08 6.92
N ARG A 60 -9.21 -2.03 6.77
CA ARG A 60 -8.73 -0.66 6.67
C ARG A 60 -8.09 -0.37 8.03
N SER A 61 -6.82 -0.73 8.15
CA SER A 61 -5.94 0.02 9.02
C SER A 61 -6.15 1.48 8.64
N LYS A 62 -6.38 2.30 9.66
CA LYS A 62 -6.48 3.76 9.58
C LYS A 62 -5.13 4.28 9.07
N LYS A 63 -4.85 4.10 7.78
CA LYS A 63 -3.73 4.76 7.13
C LYS A 63 -4.25 6.16 6.87
N ALA A 64 -3.88 7.06 7.78
CA ALA A 64 -3.96 8.49 7.55
C ALA A 64 -3.62 8.74 6.08
N ALA A 65 -4.49 9.50 5.42
CA ALA A 65 -4.22 10.00 4.09
C ALA A 65 -2.98 10.91 4.17
N SER A 66 -1.79 10.31 4.15
CA SER A 66 -0.64 11.00 3.61
C SER A 66 -0.92 11.06 2.13
N GLY A 67 -1.48 12.20 1.70
CA GLY A 67 -1.60 12.55 0.31
C GLY A 67 -0.29 12.17 -0.37
N LYS A 68 -0.40 11.33 -1.40
CA LYS A 68 0.71 11.04 -2.28
C LYS A 68 0.98 12.35 -3.01
N ALA A 69 1.74 13.24 -2.36
CA ALA A 69 2.25 14.43 -2.99
C ALA A 69 2.91 13.97 -4.28
N THR A 70 2.32 14.37 -5.40
CA THR A 70 2.88 14.19 -6.73
C THR A 70 4.26 14.81 -6.69
N VAL A 71 5.27 13.97 -6.53
CA VAL A 71 6.66 14.41 -6.44
C VAL A 71 6.97 15.02 -7.79
N ALA A 72 7.19 16.33 -7.82
CA ALA A 72 7.59 17.05 -9.01
C ALA A 72 8.73 16.31 -9.71
N ALA A 73 8.65 16.23 -11.04
CA ALA A 73 9.68 15.62 -11.87
C ALA A 73 11.01 16.36 -11.69
N LYS A 74 11.90 15.78 -10.88
CA LYS A 74 13.19 16.40 -10.54
C LYS A 74 14.14 16.40 -11.74
N TYR A 75 14.04 15.43 -12.64
CA TYR A 75 14.91 15.31 -13.81
C TYR A 75 14.10 15.16 -15.11
N MET A 76 14.60 15.71 -16.22
CA MET A 76 14.02 15.60 -17.57
C MET A 76 15.11 15.34 -18.60
N ASP A 77 14.86 14.43 -19.53
CA ASP A 77 15.72 14.16 -20.66
C ASP A 77 15.55 15.25 -21.75
N PRO A 78 16.61 16.00 -22.12
CA PRO A 78 16.53 17.02 -23.17
C PRO A 78 16.26 16.45 -24.57
N LYS A 79 16.49 15.15 -24.80
CA LYS A 79 16.30 14.53 -26.13
C LYS A 79 14.93 13.88 -26.30
N THR A 80 14.37 13.32 -25.24
CA THR A 80 13.11 12.55 -25.31
C THR A 80 11.97 13.17 -24.50
N GLY A 81 12.24 14.19 -23.69
CA GLY A 81 11.25 14.79 -22.79
C GLY A 81 10.85 13.86 -21.63
N ALA A 82 11.47 12.69 -21.49
CA ALA A 82 11.16 11.75 -20.43
C ALA A 82 11.51 12.35 -19.07
N THR A 83 10.56 12.33 -18.13
CA THR A 83 10.75 12.89 -16.79
C THR A 83 10.93 11.80 -15.75
N TRP A 84 11.75 12.07 -14.74
CA TRP A 84 11.99 11.17 -13.62
C TRP A 84 12.00 11.95 -12.30
N SER A 85 11.19 11.50 -11.34
CA SER A 85 11.04 12.15 -10.03
C SER A 85 12.19 11.89 -9.05
N GLY A 86 13.27 11.22 -9.49
CA GLY A 86 14.41 10.84 -8.65
C GLY A 86 14.13 9.71 -7.66
N ARG A 87 12.96 9.07 -7.77
CA ARG A 87 12.50 7.98 -6.89
C ARG A 87 12.31 6.70 -7.71
N GLY A 88 12.73 5.56 -7.16
CA GLY A 88 12.62 4.25 -7.83
C GLY A 88 13.79 3.94 -8.78
N ARG A 89 13.60 2.96 -9.67
CA ARG A 89 14.63 2.57 -10.65
C ARG A 89 14.81 3.70 -11.67
N ALA A 90 16.04 4.17 -11.81
CA ALA A 90 16.39 5.20 -12.78
C ALA A 90 16.19 4.68 -14.21
N PRO A 91 15.55 5.46 -15.11
CA PRO A 91 15.54 5.18 -16.53
C PRO A 91 16.95 5.20 -17.14
N SER A 92 17.15 4.50 -18.25
CA SER A 92 18.48 4.32 -18.88
C SER A 92 19.18 5.65 -19.21
N TRP A 93 18.44 6.70 -19.56
CA TRP A 93 18.98 8.01 -19.95
C TRP A 93 19.68 8.75 -18.79
N ILE A 94 19.20 8.62 -17.54
CA ILE A 94 19.84 9.22 -16.35
C ILE A 94 20.70 8.23 -15.57
N ALA A 95 20.45 6.93 -15.71
CA ALA A 95 21.24 5.89 -15.07
C ALA A 95 22.68 5.85 -15.61
N SER A 96 22.85 6.01 -16.92
CA SER A 96 24.15 5.98 -17.60
C SER A 96 24.92 7.31 -17.54
N ALA A 97 24.30 8.38 -17.05
CA ALA A 97 24.93 9.69 -16.97
C ALA A 97 25.89 9.79 -15.77
N LYS A 98 27.12 10.23 -16.04
CA LYS A 98 28.14 10.45 -14.99
C LYS A 98 27.74 11.58 -14.03
N ASN A 99 27.07 12.61 -14.54
CA ASN A 99 26.51 13.72 -13.76
C ASN A 99 25.00 13.82 -14.02
N ARG A 100 24.20 13.45 -13.03
CA ARG A 100 22.73 13.48 -13.11
C ARG A 100 22.15 14.89 -13.05
N ASP A 101 22.95 15.85 -12.59
CA ASP A 101 22.57 17.26 -12.46
C ASP A 101 22.34 17.94 -13.82
N ARG A 102 22.89 17.38 -14.91
CA ARG A 102 22.65 17.88 -16.28
C ARG A 102 21.20 17.72 -16.76
N PHE A 103 20.41 16.92 -16.05
CA PHE A 103 19.02 16.66 -16.36
C PHE A 103 18.08 17.29 -15.35
N LEU A 104 18.59 18.04 -14.37
CA LEU A 104 17.77 18.61 -13.30
C LEU A 104 16.88 19.73 -13.87
N VAL A 105 15.57 19.61 -13.70
CA VAL A 105 14.59 20.57 -14.26
C VAL A 105 14.70 21.94 -13.58
N ASP A 106 15.13 21.97 -12.31
CA ASP A 106 15.36 23.21 -11.55
C ASP A 106 16.75 23.85 -11.84
N GLY A 107 17.57 23.27 -12.73
CA GLY A 107 18.99 23.59 -12.90
C GLY A 107 19.41 24.20 -14.24
N ASN A 108 18.48 24.60 -15.11
CA ASN A 108 18.83 25.27 -16.38
C ASN A 108 19.03 26.80 -16.24
N ALA A 109 19.14 27.33 -15.02
CA ALA A 109 19.39 28.75 -14.78
C ALA A 109 20.25 28.97 -13.53
N ALA A 110 21.49 28.47 -13.50
CA ALA A 110 22.59 29.06 -12.70
C ALA A 110 23.86 28.21 -12.83
N MET A 111 24.62 28.40 -13.91
CA MET A 111 26.07 28.37 -13.74
C MET A 111 26.47 29.71 -13.11
N ALA A 112 26.61 29.75 -11.78
CA ALA A 112 27.56 30.60 -11.04
C ALA A 112 27.29 30.50 -9.53
N SER A 113 28.38 30.32 -8.77
CA SER A 113 28.54 30.52 -7.31
C SER A 113 28.37 29.33 -6.35
N VAL A 114 29.54 28.79 -5.98
CA VAL A 114 30.08 28.57 -4.62
C VAL A 114 29.31 27.69 -3.61
N ALA A 115 29.97 26.57 -3.31
CA ALA A 115 30.12 25.88 -2.03
C ALA A 115 29.18 26.24 -0.85
N THR A 116 28.41 25.25 -0.39
CA THR A 116 28.44 24.79 1.02
C THR A 116 27.77 23.43 1.14
N GLY A 117 28.51 22.45 1.69
CA GLY A 117 28.05 21.08 1.84
C GLY A 117 27.22 20.88 3.10
N SER A 118 25.99 20.39 2.95
CA SER A 118 25.22 19.80 4.05
C SER A 118 25.01 18.31 3.78
N LYS A 119 25.72 17.44 4.52
CA LYS A 119 25.59 15.97 4.46
C LYS A 119 24.18 15.54 4.88
N ALA A 120 23.30 15.28 3.90
CA ALA A 120 22.03 14.62 4.13
C ALA A 120 22.23 13.12 4.41
N LYS A 121 21.74 12.65 5.56
CA LYS A 121 21.85 11.27 6.07
C LYS A 121 21.11 10.30 5.14
N ARG A 122 21.82 9.35 4.53
CA ARG A 122 21.23 8.29 3.68
C ARG A 122 20.42 7.33 4.57
N PRO A 123 19.16 6.98 4.25
CA PRO A 123 18.47 5.92 4.98
C PRO A 123 19.18 4.60 4.71
N GLY A 124 19.75 4.01 5.76
CA GLY A 124 20.53 2.78 5.69
C GLY A 124 19.68 1.58 5.26
N ASN A 125 20.26 0.73 4.41
CA ASN A 125 19.71 -0.55 4.00
C ASN A 125 19.83 -1.55 5.16
N TYR A 126 18.85 -1.58 6.08
CA TYR A 126 18.83 -2.55 7.17
C TYR A 126 18.29 -3.89 6.66
N ARG A 127 19.16 -4.90 6.56
CA ARG A 127 18.73 -6.31 6.46
C ARG A 127 17.97 -6.65 7.75
N ARG A 128 16.65 -6.86 7.65
CA ARG A 128 15.83 -7.32 8.78
C ARG A 128 16.04 -8.82 8.97
N GLY A 129 16.61 -9.20 10.09
CA GLY A 129 16.82 -10.58 10.57
C GLY A 129 17.51 -10.55 11.94
N PRO A 130 17.40 -11.62 12.75
CA PRO A 130 18.09 -11.71 14.05
C PRO A 130 19.57 -11.40 13.86
N GLN A 131 20.08 -10.36 14.52
CA GLN A 131 21.48 -9.96 14.38
C GLN A 131 22.32 -10.71 15.43
N PRO A 132 23.55 -11.12 15.08
CA PRO A 132 24.46 -11.71 16.06
C PRO A 132 24.72 -10.71 17.20
N ALA A 133 24.70 -11.22 18.43
CA ALA A 133 25.05 -10.46 19.62
C ALA A 133 26.52 -10.00 19.48
N LYS A 134 26.75 -8.69 19.50
CA LYS A 134 28.09 -8.12 19.34
C LYS A 134 28.75 -7.84 20.69
N TYR A 135 27.94 -7.54 21.70
CA TYR A 135 28.42 -7.26 23.04
C TYR A 135 27.66 -8.07 24.09
N ARG A 136 28.32 -8.47 25.17
CA ARG A 136 27.75 -9.16 26.33
C ARG A 136 28.16 -8.45 27.61
N ASP A 137 27.21 -8.28 28.49
CA ASP A 137 27.44 -7.82 29.85
C ASP A 137 28.03 -8.96 30.71
N PRO A 138 29.21 -8.79 31.32
CA PRO A 138 29.79 -9.79 32.21
C PRO A 138 28.99 -10.03 33.48
N GLU A 139 28.20 -9.06 33.96
CA GLU A 139 27.47 -9.19 35.23
C GLU A 139 26.10 -9.84 35.04
N SER A 140 25.33 -9.41 34.04
CA SER A 140 23.96 -9.90 33.82
C SER A 140 23.83 -10.91 32.69
N GLY A 141 24.86 -11.07 31.85
CA GLY A 141 24.79 -11.88 30.63
C GLY A 141 23.93 -11.29 29.51
N ALA A 142 23.39 -10.07 29.69
CA ALA A 142 22.62 -9.38 28.67
C ALA A 142 23.46 -9.13 27.41
N THR A 143 22.86 -9.32 26.24
CA THR A 143 23.55 -9.12 24.96
C THR A 143 23.01 -7.92 24.19
N TRP A 144 23.91 -7.24 23.47
CA TRP A 144 23.56 -6.09 22.65
C TRP A 144 24.20 -6.17 21.26
N SER A 145 23.42 -5.93 20.23
CA SER A 145 23.84 -6.08 18.82
C SER A 145 24.57 -4.86 18.25
N GLY A 146 24.82 -3.82 19.05
CA GLY A 146 25.41 -2.56 18.60
C GLY A 146 24.46 -1.69 17.77
N ARG A 147 23.16 -2.02 17.73
CA ARG A 147 22.12 -1.24 17.04
C ARG A 147 21.09 -0.75 18.04
N GLY A 148 20.66 0.51 17.87
CA GLY A 148 19.74 1.19 18.78
C GLY A 148 20.46 1.93 19.91
N PRO A 149 19.74 2.48 20.89
CA PRO A 149 20.32 3.07 22.09
C PRO A 149 21.16 2.04 22.85
N ALA A 150 22.34 2.46 23.33
CA ALA A 150 23.18 1.59 24.15
C ALA A 150 22.49 1.30 25.49
N PRO A 151 22.47 0.05 25.96
CA PRO A 151 21.96 -0.29 27.28
C PRO A 151 22.71 0.41 28.41
N ALA A 152 22.07 0.58 29.56
CA ALA A 152 22.64 1.32 30.70
C ALA A 152 24.02 0.80 31.15
N TRP A 153 24.25 -0.52 31.10
CA TRP A 153 25.52 -1.17 31.46
C TRP A 153 26.68 -0.84 30.51
N MET A 154 26.40 -0.39 29.28
CA MET A 154 27.42 0.04 28.31
C MET A 154 27.42 1.56 28.07
N ALA A 155 26.34 2.27 28.40
CA ALA A 155 26.15 3.67 28.05
C ALA A 155 27.24 4.59 28.63
N ASN A 156 27.69 4.32 29.86
CA ASN A 156 28.69 5.12 30.58
C ASN A 156 30.13 4.54 30.50
N ALA A 157 30.31 3.38 29.87
CA ALA A 157 31.61 2.74 29.78
C ALA A 157 32.50 3.43 28.72
N LYS A 158 33.67 3.89 29.15
CA LYS A 158 34.67 4.54 28.28
C LYS A 158 35.30 3.56 27.28
N ASP A 159 35.44 2.31 27.69
CA ASP A 159 35.97 1.21 26.88
C ASP A 159 34.88 0.19 26.57
N ARG A 160 34.21 0.36 25.42
CA ARG A 160 33.16 -0.57 24.96
C ARG A 160 33.71 -1.91 24.46
N THR A 161 35.01 -2.00 24.25
CA THR A 161 35.73 -3.22 23.87
C THR A 161 35.69 -4.28 24.96
N LYS A 162 35.54 -3.90 26.23
CA LYS A 162 35.45 -4.83 27.38
C LYS A 162 34.22 -5.75 27.33
N PHE A 163 33.21 -5.34 26.58
CA PHE A 163 31.97 -6.07 26.44
C PHE A 163 31.87 -6.77 25.09
N LEU A 164 32.87 -6.70 24.22
CA LEU A 164 32.80 -7.25 22.87
C LEU A 164 32.85 -8.78 22.94
N ILE A 165 31.84 -9.44 22.39
CA ILE A 165 31.89 -10.88 22.14
C ILE A 165 32.71 -11.04 20.86
N GLU A 166 33.87 -11.71 20.92
CA GLU A 166 34.52 -12.18 19.70
C GLU A 166 33.54 -13.11 18.98
N ALA A 167 33.04 -12.66 17.83
CA ALA A 167 32.22 -13.48 16.96
C ALA A 167 33.13 -14.52 16.29
N GLY A 168 33.37 -15.63 16.99
CA GLY A 168 34.00 -16.83 16.43
C GLY A 168 33.03 -17.52 15.46
N ALA A 169 33.50 -17.70 14.23
CA ALA A 169 33.07 -18.60 13.14
C ALA A 169 31.57 -18.93 12.99
#